data_AF-A0A1T2A778-F1
#
_entry.id   AF-A0A1T2A778-F1
#
_cell.length_a   1.000
_cell.length_b   1.000
_cell.length_c   1.000
_cell.angle_alpha   90.00
_cell.angle_beta   90.00
_cell.angle_gamma   90.00
#
_symmetry.space_group_name_H-M   'P 1'
#
loop_
_entity.id
_entity.type
_entity.pdbx_description
1 polymer ?
#
loop_
_entity_poly.entity_id
_entity_poly.type
_entity_poly.pdbx_seq_one_letter_code
_entity_poly.pdbx_strand_id
1 'polypeptide(L)'
;MRAGALLLIGLAAPLAAQAQGVGADFDPAPLESCLSSAGDPASCIGKAAENCIGGDADVPDRRACYDAERALWSDRAATALDSLRKAAAASDAAQIVAGKSPSGLQGAQLGEAEAAWARYRDGACAYGAALQGEGAEAEEARCLMRKTAEHALELQDWAGLLAGKARP
;
A
#
# COMPACT_ATOMS: atom_id res chain seq x y z
N MET A 1 8.92 -42.51 41.99
CA MET A 1 9.89 -41.52 41.49
C MET A 1 9.38 -41.08 40.11
N ARG A 2 8.35 -40.21 40.05
CA ARG A 2 8.38 -38.75 39.84
C ARG A 2 9.33 -38.26 38.72
N ALA A 3 8.66 -37.64 37.72
CA ALA A 3 9.10 -36.61 36.78
C ALA A 3 10.02 -37.04 35.61
N GLY A 4 9.80 -36.58 34.37
CA GLY A 4 8.87 -35.57 33.90
C GLY A 4 8.77 -35.57 32.37
N ALA A 5 7.56 -35.34 31.88
CA ALA A 5 7.29 -35.05 30.48
C ALA A 5 7.78 -33.64 30.16
N LEU A 6 8.73 -33.53 29.23
CA LEU A 6 9.14 -32.25 28.64
C LEU A 6 8.05 -31.79 27.66
N LEU A 7 7.18 -30.92 28.16
CA LEU A 7 6.22 -30.16 27.38
C LEU A 7 6.99 -29.06 26.62
N LEU A 8 7.18 -29.23 25.31
CA LEU A 8 7.65 -28.17 24.41
C LEU A 8 6.48 -27.20 24.16
N ILE A 9 6.41 -26.14 24.96
CA ILE A 9 5.46 -25.04 24.78
C ILE A 9 5.95 -24.19 23.60
N GLY A 10 5.23 -24.26 22.49
CA GLY A 10 5.39 -23.39 21.34
C GLY A 10 5.02 -21.95 21.71
N LEU A 11 6.03 -21.09 21.80
CA LEU A 11 5.86 -19.64 21.83
C LEU A 11 5.65 -19.17 20.38
N ALA A 12 4.42 -19.30 19.88
CA ALA A 12 3.95 -18.48 18.77
C ALA A 12 3.69 -17.06 19.32
N ALA A 13 4.76 -16.28 19.46
CA ALA A 13 4.61 -14.85 19.66
C ALA A 13 4.12 -14.26 18.33
N PRO A 14 2.99 -13.54 18.30
CA PRO A 14 2.67 -12.72 17.15
C PRO A 14 3.77 -11.66 17.06
N LEU A 15 4.54 -11.68 15.98
CA LEU A 15 5.28 -10.51 15.53
C LEU A 15 4.23 -9.47 15.14
N ALA A 16 3.68 -8.77 16.14
CA ALA A 16 3.13 -7.45 15.91
C ALA A 16 4.29 -6.62 15.37
N ALA A 17 4.17 -6.22 14.11
CA ALA A 17 5.08 -5.31 13.45
C ALA A 17 5.34 -4.13 14.39
N GLN A 18 6.54 -4.06 14.93
CA GLN A 18 6.95 -2.97 15.80
C GLN A 18 7.28 -1.82 14.85
N ALA A 19 6.27 -1.03 14.50
CA ALA A 19 6.43 0.30 13.92
C ALA A 19 7.01 1.23 15.01
N GLN A 20 8.23 0.94 15.45
CA GLN A 20 9.00 1.79 16.34
C GLN A 20 9.84 2.70 15.46
N GLY A 21 9.20 3.77 15.01
CA GLY A 21 9.79 4.79 14.16
C GLY A 21 8.77 5.79 13.62
N VAL A 22 7.69 6.05 14.35
CA VAL A 22 6.93 7.28 14.17
C VAL A 22 7.68 8.36 14.92
N GLY A 23 8.15 9.40 14.23
CA GLY A 23 8.33 10.68 14.89
C GLY A 23 7.04 10.97 15.64
N ALA A 24 7.12 11.36 16.91
CA ALA A 24 6.01 11.34 17.87
C ALA A 24 4.76 12.17 17.47
N ASP A 25 4.81 12.85 16.31
CA ASP A 25 3.86 13.85 15.85
C ASP A 25 3.18 13.52 14.50
N PHE A 26 3.29 12.30 13.97
CA PHE A 26 2.52 11.93 12.76
C PHE A 26 1.02 11.83 13.06
N ASP A 27 0.23 12.68 12.39
CA ASP A 27 -1.23 12.69 12.46
C ASP A 27 -1.83 12.31 11.08
N PRO A 28 -2.65 11.24 10.97
CA PRO A 28 -3.34 10.90 9.72
C PRO A 28 -4.49 11.85 9.37
N ALA A 29 -5.01 12.64 10.31
CA ALA A 29 -6.22 13.43 10.13
C ALA A 29 -6.20 14.40 8.93
N PRO A 30 -5.08 15.07 8.57
CA PRO A 30 -5.02 15.91 7.37
C PRO A 30 -5.31 15.15 6.08
N LEU A 31 -4.83 13.91 5.96
CA LEU A 31 -5.14 13.05 4.82
C LEU A 31 -6.62 12.67 4.81
N GLU A 32 -7.15 12.19 5.93
CA GLU A 32 -8.55 11.76 6.02
C GLU A 32 -9.54 12.90 5.75
N SER A 33 -9.27 14.07 6.32
CA SER A 33 -10.07 15.28 6.10
C SER A 33 -10.05 15.69 4.63
N CYS A 34 -8.89 15.64 3.98
CA CYS A 34 -8.80 15.92 2.55
C CYS A 34 -9.62 14.92 1.73
N LEU A 35 -9.45 13.61 1.96
CA LEU A 35 -10.17 12.56 1.24
C LEU A 35 -11.70 12.67 1.38
N SER A 36 -12.18 13.15 2.53
CA SER A 36 -13.61 13.34 2.78
C SER A 36 -14.26 14.51 2.01
N SER A 37 -13.45 15.45 1.51
CA SER A 37 -13.93 16.73 0.98
C SER A 37 -13.39 17.10 -0.39
N ALA A 38 -12.29 16.47 -0.83
CA ALA A 38 -11.68 16.75 -2.12
C ALA A 38 -12.55 16.26 -3.28
N GLY A 39 -12.67 17.09 -4.33
CA GLY A 39 -13.25 16.67 -5.60
C GLY A 39 -12.33 15.73 -6.40
N ASP A 40 -11.03 15.74 -6.10
CA ASP A 40 -10.02 14.85 -6.66
C ASP A 40 -9.16 14.27 -5.53
N PRO A 41 -9.29 12.96 -5.20
CA PRO A 41 -8.50 12.31 -4.16
C PRO A 41 -6.99 12.38 -4.38
N ALA A 42 -6.51 12.52 -5.62
CA ALA A 42 -5.08 12.64 -5.90
C ALA A 42 -4.46 13.92 -5.32
N SER A 43 -5.28 14.96 -5.10
CA SER A 43 -4.85 16.20 -4.44
C SER A 43 -4.53 16.04 -2.94
N CYS A 44 -4.88 14.90 -2.34
CA CYS A 44 -4.66 14.59 -0.93
C CYS A 44 -3.34 13.86 -0.66
N ILE A 45 -2.63 13.45 -1.71
CA ILE A 45 -1.36 12.73 -1.59
C ILE A 45 -0.31 13.65 -0.96
N GLY A 46 0.27 13.21 0.15
CA GLY A 46 1.29 13.92 0.91
C GLY A 46 0.74 14.78 2.05
N LYS A 47 -0.59 14.91 2.23
CA LYS A 47 -1.15 15.87 3.20
C LYS A 47 -0.78 15.58 4.66
N ALA A 48 -0.76 14.31 5.05
CA ALA A 48 -0.39 13.93 6.41
C ALA A 48 1.12 14.07 6.62
N ALA A 49 1.92 13.65 5.63
CA ALA A 49 3.37 13.76 5.65
C ALA A 49 3.82 15.23 5.68
N GLU A 50 3.24 16.11 4.85
CA GLU A 50 3.54 17.54 4.82
C GLU A 50 3.20 18.22 6.15
N ASN A 51 2.11 17.81 6.81
CA ASN A 51 1.76 18.32 8.14
C ASN A 51 2.73 17.82 9.23
N CYS A 52 3.21 16.59 9.10
CA CYS A 52 4.22 15.99 9.97
C CYS A 52 5.61 16.64 9.78
N ILE A 53 5.95 17.03 8.55
CA ILE A 53 7.21 17.70 8.21
C ILE A 53 7.16 19.15 8.69
N GLY A 54 7.73 19.40 9.86
CA GLY A 54 7.96 20.75 10.38
C GLY A 54 9.01 21.54 9.57
N GLY A 55 9.13 22.84 9.85
CA GLY A 55 10.04 23.74 9.11
C GLY A 55 11.54 23.39 9.22
N ASP A 56 11.95 22.75 10.31
CA ASP A 56 13.34 22.38 10.59
C ASP A 56 13.60 20.86 10.48
N ALA A 57 12.70 20.10 9.84
CA ALA A 57 12.79 18.63 9.77
C ALA A 57 14.02 18.14 8.99
N ASP A 58 14.81 17.28 9.63
CA ASP A 58 15.99 16.68 9.02
C ASP A 58 15.63 15.54 8.04
N VAL A 59 16.64 14.93 7.40
CA VAL A 59 16.41 13.88 6.40
C VAL A 59 15.69 12.65 7.00
N PRO A 60 16.13 12.09 8.15
CA PRO A 60 15.40 11.03 8.84
C PRO A 60 13.94 11.37 9.16
N ASP A 61 13.65 12.56 9.67
CA ASP A 61 12.31 12.95 10.06
C ASP A 61 11.38 13.05 8.84
N ARG A 62 11.86 13.68 7.76
CA ARG A 62 11.09 13.74 6.50
C ARG A 62 10.79 12.35 5.95
N ARG A 63 11.79 11.48 5.94
CA ARG A 63 11.63 10.08 5.52
C ARG A 63 10.56 9.38 6.35
N ALA A 64 10.60 9.51 7.68
CA ALA A 64 9.66 8.88 8.58
C ALA A 64 8.22 9.35 8.32
N CYS A 65 8.00 10.66 8.12
CA CYS A 65 6.69 11.21 7.78
C CYS A 65 6.15 10.65 6.44
N TYR A 66 6.99 10.55 5.41
CA TYR A 66 6.59 9.96 4.12
C TYR A 66 6.30 8.47 4.23
N ASP A 67 7.12 7.71 4.96
CA ASP A 67 6.92 6.28 5.19
C ASP A 67 5.62 6.01 5.96
N ALA A 68 5.28 6.85 6.94
CA ALA A 68 4.04 6.77 7.71
C ALA A 68 2.81 7.02 6.84
N GLU A 69 2.80 8.06 6.01
CA GLU A 69 1.68 8.27 5.08
C GLU A 69 1.60 7.16 4.03
N ARG A 70 2.74 6.67 3.51
CA ARG A 70 2.78 5.53 2.59
C ARG A 70 2.09 4.29 3.19
N ALA A 71 2.21 4.06 4.49
CA ALA A 71 1.54 2.95 5.15
C ALA A 71 0.01 3.08 5.05
N LEU A 72 -0.53 4.28 5.29
CA LEU A 72 -1.97 4.56 5.14
C LEU A 72 -2.48 4.31 3.70
N TRP A 73 -1.67 4.66 2.70
CA TRP A 73 -1.97 4.37 1.30
C TRP A 73 -1.81 2.88 0.97
N SER A 74 -0.85 2.19 1.59
CA SER A 74 -0.67 0.75 1.41
C SER A 74 -1.86 -0.05 1.93
N ASP A 75 -2.43 0.35 3.08
CA ASP A 75 -3.63 -0.29 3.64
C ASP A 75 -4.85 -0.11 2.72
N ARG A 76 -4.99 1.07 2.12
CA ARG A 76 -6.02 1.36 1.10
C ARG A 76 -5.84 0.51 -0.15
N ALA A 77 -4.62 0.43 -0.68
CA ALA A 77 -4.29 -0.41 -1.82
C ALA A 77 -4.59 -1.89 -1.52
N ALA A 78 -4.18 -2.41 -0.36
CA ALA A 78 -4.43 -3.78 0.05
C ALA A 78 -5.93 -4.10 0.14
N THR A 79 -6.73 -3.17 0.68
CA THR A 79 -8.20 -3.32 0.78
C THR A 79 -8.86 -3.36 -0.60
N ALA A 80 -8.47 -2.47 -1.51
CA ALA A 80 -8.98 -2.46 -2.88
C ALA A 80 -8.55 -3.72 -3.64
N LEU A 81 -7.29 -4.13 -3.50
CA LEU A 81 -6.74 -5.33 -4.13
C LEU A 81 -7.43 -6.62 -3.66
N ASP A 82 -7.77 -6.73 -2.38
CA ASP A 82 -8.55 -7.86 -1.86
C ASP A 82 -9.94 -7.94 -2.51
N SER A 83 -10.60 -6.79 -2.67
CA SER A 83 -11.89 -6.69 -3.35
C SER A 83 -11.78 -7.12 -4.83
N LEU A 84 -10.75 -6.66 -5.53
CA LEU A 84 -10.46 -7.03 -6.91
C LEU A 84 -10.17 -8.54 -7.05
N ARG A 85 -9.37 -9.11 -6.15
CA ARG A 85 -9.06 -10.55 -6.14
C ARG A 85 -10.31 -11.41 -5.95
N LYS A 86 -11.20 -11.03 -5.05
CA LYS A 86 -12.49 -11.74 -4.85
C LYS A 86 -13.36 -11.69 -6.09
N ALA A 87 -13.48 -10.53 -6.72
CA ALA A 87 -14.26 -10.37 -7.95
C ALA A 87 -13.64 -11.16 -9.12
N ALA A 88 -12.31 -11.10 -9.27
CA ALA A 88 -11.58 -11.87 -10.27
C ALA A 88 -11.81 -13.38 -10.10
N ALA A 89 -11.70 -13.91 -8.87
CA ALA A 89 -11.94 -15.32 -8.58
C ALA A 89 -13.34 -15.80 -9.00
N ALA A 90 -14.38 -14.98 -8.75
CA ALA A 90 -15.75 -15.29 -9.15
C ALA A 90 -15.92 -15.31 -10.68
N SER A 91 -15.35 -14.31 -11.38
CA SER A 91 -15.34 -14.25 -12.85
C SER A 91 -14.57 -15.42 -13.47
N ASP A 92 -13.41 -15.72 -12.91
CA ASP A 92 -12.49 -16.73 -13.42
C ASP A 92 -13.06 -18.14 -13.29
N ALA A 93 -13.75 -18.45 -12.19
CA ALA A 93 -14.46 -19.72 -12.02
C ALA A 93 -15.46 -19.98 -13.15
N ALA A 94 -16.25 -18.97 -13.54
CA ALA A 94 -17.20 -19.07 -14.66
C ALA A 94 -16.48 -19.28 -16.01
N GLN A 95 -15.35 -18.61 -16.22
CA GLN A 95 -14.57 -18.69 -17.46
C GLN A 95 -13.81 -20.01 -17.61
N ILE A 96 -13.34 -20.59 -16.50
CA ILE A 96 -12.69 -21.91 -16.48
C ILE A 96 -13.69 -22.99 -16.88
N VAL A 97 -14.92 -22.95 -16.34
CA VAL A 97 -15.99 -23.88 -16.75
C VAL A 97 -16.30 -23.76 -18.24
N ALA A 98 -16.16 -22.56 -18.81
CA ALA A 98 -16.30 -22.30 -20.25
C ALA A 98 -15.07 -22.67 -21.10
N GLY A 99 -14.04 -23.29 -20.51
CA GLY A 99 -12.86 -23.79 -21.23
C GLY A 99 -11.79 -22.76 -21.58
N LYS A 100 -11.79 -21.58 -20.94
CA LYS A 100 -10.75 -20.56 -21.19
C LYS A 100 -9.41 -20.93 -20.52
N SER A 101 -8.31 -20.53 -21.17
CA SER A 101 -6.94 -20.66 -20.64
C SER A 101 -6.74 -19.81 -19.39
N PRO A 102 -6.05 -20.34 -18.34
CA PRO A 102 -5.74 -19.61 -17.11
C PRO A 102 -4.99 -18.28 -17.30
N SER A 103 -4.13 -18.16 -18.31
CA SER A 103 -3.32 -16.94 -18.53
C SER A 103 -4.15 -15.72 -18.97
N GLY A 104 -5.33 -15.94 -19.55
CA GLY A 104 -6.24 -14.87 -19.97
C GLY A 104 -7.28 -14.48 -18.91
N LEU A 105 -7.15 -15.03 -17.70
CA LEU A 105 -8.09 -14.81 -16.60
C LEU A 105 -7.76 -13.55 -15.82
N GLN A 106 -8.78 -12.94 -15.21
CA GLN A 106 -8.63 -11.64 -14.54
C GLN A 106 -7.66 -11.71 -13.37
N GLY A 107 -7.68 -12.79 -12.60
CA GLY A 107 -6.79 -12.97 -11.44
C GLY A 107 -5.33 -13.07 -11.85
N ALA A 108 -5.04 -13.76 -12.96
CA ALA A 108 -3.68 -13.84 -13.50
C ALA A 108 -3.19 -12.46 -13.96
N GLN A 109 -4.01 -11.74 -14.73
CA GLN A 109 -3.70 -10.40 -15.22
C GLN A 109 -3.52 -9.38 -14.09
N LEU A 110 -4.35 -9.43 -13.05
CA LEU A 110 -4.20 -8.60 -11.85
C LEU A 110 -2.88 -8.90 -11.12
N GLY A 111 -2.52 -10.17 -10.98
CA GLY A 111 -1.24 -10.56 -10.37
C GLY A 111 -0.02 -10.07 -11.16
N GLU A 112 -0.07 -10.15 -12.49
CA GLU A 112 0.98 -9.63 -13.37
C GLU A 112 1.09 -8.11 -13.28
N ALA A 113 -0.04 -7.40 -13.26
CA ALA A 113 -0.07 -5.94 -13.10
C ALA A 113 0.55 -5.49 -11.77
N GLU A 114 0.16 -6.10 -10.65
CA GLU A 114 0.72 -5.77 -9.32
C GLU A 114 2.23 -6.00 -9.25
N ALA A 115 2.71 -7.12 -9.81
CA ALA A 115 4.13 -7.44 -9.82
C ALA A 115 4.94 -6.47 -10.69
N ALA A 116 4.40 -6.08 -11.85
CA ALA A 116 5.02 -5.10 -12.73
C ALA A 116 5.07 -3.71 -12.09
N TRP A 117 3.98 -3.29 -11.46
CA TRP A 117 3.88 -2.02 -10.76
C TRP A 117 4.92 -1.91 -9.64
N ALA A 118 5.04 -2.91 -8.77
CA ALA A 118 5.99 -2.89 -7.66
C ALA A 118 7.44 -2.72 -8.17
N ARG A 119 7.82 -3.45 -9.22
CA ARG A 119 9.14 -3.33 -9.86
C ARG A 119 9.39 -1.94 -10.44
N TYR A 120 8.38 -1.37 -11.12
CA TYR A 120 8.48 -0.02 -11.66
C TYR A 120 8.61 1.02 -10.54
N ARG A 121 7.78 0.93 -9.50
CA ARG A 121 7.82 1.82 -8.33
C ARG A 121 9.21 1.85 -7.72
N ASP A 122 9.73 0.67 -7.37
CA ASP A 122 10.99 0.54 -6.65
C ASP A 122 12.16 1.04 -7.52
N GLY A 123 12.21 0.62 -8.79
CA GLY A 123 13.25 1.07 -9.72
C GLY A 123 13.21 2.57 -10.02
N ALA A 124 12.02 3.14 -10.21
CA ALA A 124 11.86 4.57 -10.50
C ALA A 124 12.24 5.44 -9.30
N CYS A 125 11.86 5.04 -8.08
CA CYS A 125 12.19 5.80 -6.88
C CYS A 125 13.67 5.70 -6.51
N ALA A 126 14.26 4.52 -6.60
CA ALA A 126 15.70 4.34 -6.41
C ALA A 126 16.51 5.17 -7.42
N TYR A 127 16.09 5.19 -8.70
CA TYR A 127 16.74 6.01 -9.72
C TYR A 127 16.60 7.51 -9.41
N GLY A 128 15.39 7.97 -9.05
CA GLY A 128 15.16 9.37 -8.69
C GLY A 128 15.98 9.83 -7.48
N ALA A 129 16.15 8.95 -6.49
CA ALA A 129 16.99 9.19 -5.31
C ALA A 129 18.48 9.25 -5.67
N ALA A 130 18.96 8.38 -6.55
CA ALA A 130 20.35 8.38 -7.02
C ALA A 130 20.74 9.65 -7.81
N LEU A 131 19.76 10.41 -8.31
CA LEU A 131 20.00 11.73 -8.93
C LEU A 131 20.16 12.85 -7.90
N GLN A 132 19.83 12.60 -6.63
CA GLN A 132 19.96 13.57 -5.54
C GLN A 132 21.35 13.45 -4.90
N GLY A 133 21.83 14.57 -4.34
CA GLY A 133 22.99 14.57 -3.44
C GLY A 133 22.55 14.30 -2.01
N GLU A 134 22.57 15.34 -1.18
CA GLU A 134 22.03 15.27 0.17
C GLU A 134 20.50 15.11 0.14
N GLY A 135 19.96 14.28 1.04
CA GLY A 135 18.51 14.07 1.17
C GLY A 135 17.91 13.01 0.25
N ALA A 136 18.72 12.26 -0.49
CA ALA A 136 18.28 11.18 -1.39
C ALA A 136 17.26 10.22 -0.73
N GLU A 137 17.49 9.82 0.52
CA GLU A 137 16.61 8.88 1.25
C GLU A 137 15.20 9.46 1.50
N ALA A 138 15.09 10.75 1.81
CA ALA A 138 13.80 11.40 2.01
C ALA A 138 13.05 11.56 0.68
N GLU A 139 13.76 11.85 -0.42
CA GLU A 139 13.16 11.93 -1.75
C GLU A 139 12.73 10.56 -2.28
N GLU A 140 13.48 9.50 -1.97
CA GLU A 140 13.06 8.12 -2.25
C GLU A 140 11.75 7.80 -1.53
N ALA A 141 11.68 8.07 -0.23
CA ALA A 141 10.48 7.83 0.57
C ALA A 141 9.28 8.64 0.07
N ARG A 142 9.48 9.91 -0.30
CA ARG A 142 8.45 10.75 -0.92
C ARG A 142 7.94 10.13 -2.24
N CYS A 143 8.85 9.66 -3.09
CA CYS A 143 8.48 8.99 -4.34
C CYS A 143 7.68 7.72 -4.08
N LEU A 144 8.12 6.88 -3.14
CA LEU A 144 7.44 5.63 -2.80
C LEU A 144 6.05 5.91 -2.23
N MET A 145 5.91 6.91 -1.35
CA MET A 145 4.62 7.37 -0.82
C MET A 145 3.67 7.75 -1.96
N ARG A 146 4.11 8.66 -2.84
CA ARG A 146 3.26 9.16 -3.92
C ARG A 146 2.83 8.07 -4.89
N LYS A 147 3.75 7.21 -5.34
CA LYS A 147 3.42 6.11 -6.27
C LYS A 147 2.50 5.06 -5.63
N THR A 148 2.66 4.78 -4.34
CA THR A 148 1.74 3.91 -3.60
C THR A 148 0.35 4.53 -3.49
N ALA A 149 0.26 5.84 -3.28
CA ALA A 149 -1.01 6.55 -3.23
C ALA A 149 -1.73 6.55 -4.59
N GLU A 150 -1.01 6.89 -5.67
CA GLU A 150 -1.51 6.84 -7.04
C GLU A 150 -2.07 5.44 -7.38
N HIS A 151 -1.33 4.39 -7.02
CA HIS A 151 -1.75 3.00 -7.21
C HIS A 151 -2.97 2.62 -6.37
N ALA A 152 -3.02 3.06 -5.12
CA ALA A 152 -4.17 2.82 -4.25
C ALA A 152 -5.46 3.38 -4.86
N LEU A 153 -5.39 4.60 -5.42
CA LEU A 153 -6.51 5.24 -6.11
C LEU A 153 -6.91 4.48 -7.37
N GLU A 154 -5.95 4.06 -8.20
CA GLU A 154 -6.21 3.26 -9.40
C GLU A 154 -6.91 1.92 -9.06
N LEU A 155 -6.43 1.21 -8.03
CA LEU A 155 -7.06 -0.01 -7.55
C LEU A 155 -8.48 0.23 -7.03
N GLN A 156 -8.71 1.35 -6.33
CA GLN A 156 -10.03 1.74 -5.85
C GLN A 156 -10.99 2.03 -7.00
N ASP A 157 -10.52 2.71 -8.05
CA ASP A 157 -11.31 2.97 -9.25
C ASP A 157 -11.71 1.68 -9.95
N TRP A 158 -10.76 0.74 -10.14
CA TRP A 158 -11.09 -0.58 -10.70
C TRP A 158 -12.07 -1.36 -9.83
N ALA A 159 -11.92 -1.32 -8.51
CA ALA A 159 -12.85 -1.96 -7.58
C ALA A 159 -14.25 -1.33 -7.70
N GLY A 160 -14.33 0.00 -7.83
CA GLY A 160 -15.57 0.74 -8.05
C GLY A 160 -16.27 0.37 -9.36
N LEU A 161 -15.51 0.21 -10.46
CA LEU A 161 -16.05 -0.24 -11.74
C LEU A 161 -16.68 -1.64 -11.65
N LEU A 162 -16.07 -2.56 -10.89
CA LEU A 162 -16.64 -3.89 -10.67
C LEU A 162 -17.90 -3.84 -9.79
N ALA A 163 -17.88 -3.04 -8.73
CA ALA A 163 -19.06 -2.84 -7.88
C ALA A 163 -20.24 -2.22 -8.65
N GLY A 164 -19.97 -1.30 -9.57
CA GLY A 164 -20.98 -0.70 -10.45
C GLY A 164 -21.61 -1.72 -11.41
N LYS A 165 -20.82 -2.62 -11.99
CA LYS A 165 -21.32 -3.70 -12.86
C LYS A 165 -22.16 -4.74 -12.12
N ALA A 166 -21.99 -4.88 -10.81
CA ALA A 166 -22.75 -5.82 -9.98
C ALA A 166 -24.12 -5.29 -9.54
N ARG A 167 -24.46 -4.03 -9.84
CA ARG A 167 -25.77 -3.42 -9.53
C ARG A 167 -26.78 -3.76 -10.65
N PRO A 168 -27.92 -4.42 -10.34
CA PRO A 168 -28.90 -4.84 -11.34
C PRO A 168 -29.62 -3.68 -12.02
#